data_AF-A0A2V6CZ93-F1
#
_entry.id   AF-A0A2V6CZ93-F1
#
_cell.length_a   1.000
_cell.length_b   1.000
_cell.length_c   1.000
_cell.angle_alpha   90.00
_cell.angle_beta   90.00
_cell.angle_gamma   90.00
#
_symmetry.space_group_name_H-M   'P 1'
#
loop_
_entity.id
_entity.type
_entity.pdbx_description
1 polymer ?
#
loop_
_entity_poly.entity_id
_entity_poly.type
_entity_poly.pdbx_seq_one_letter_code
_entity_poly.pdbx_strand_id
1 'polypeptide(L)'
;MALVFFQTPEEPVQCAMEIAKTLKNRPNVRVRMGVHSGPVDQIKDVNDRINVAGAGINIAQRVMSCGDAGHILVSKRVADDLAQDRLWQPLLHDLGEVEVKHGAKLGIVNLYSSELGNSRPPQKFASEIPTFDGKAEREHEDADTPEKSIAVLPFESMSADPNNTFFADAQSDVGHAVQDRCQAQSA
;
A
#
# COMPACT_ATOMS: atom_id res chain seq x y z
N MET A 1 11.74 3.35 3.80
CA MET A 1 10.94 4.07 4.81
C MET A 1 9.53 3.48 4.81
N ALA A 2 8.81 3.49 5.92
CA ALA A 2 7.41 3.07 5.99
C ALA A 2 6.58 4.11 6.76
N LEU A 3 5.36 4.39 6.30
CA LEU A 3 4.35 5.11 7.07
C LEU A 3 3.41 4.09 7.72
N VAL A 4 2.97 4.34 8.95
CA VAL A 4 2.19 3.38 9.75
C VAL A 4 0.97 4.08 10.33
N PHE A 5 -0.20 3.48 10.11
CA PHE A 5 -1.52 4.00 10.49
C PHE A 5 -2.20 3.00 11.43
N PHE A 6 -2.82 3.49 12.50
CA PHE A 6 -3.32 2.65 13.58
C PHE A 6 -4.86 2.68 13.76
N GLN A 7 -5.57 3.54 13.01
CA GLN A 7 -7.01 3.71 13.20
C GLN A 7 -7.80 2.87 12.20
N THR A 8 -7.63 3.10 10.89
CA THR A 8 -8.46 2.44 9.87
C THR A 8 -7.64 2.00 8.65
N PRO A 9 -8.11 0.96 7.91
CA PRO A 9 -7.45 0.52 6.67
C PRO A 9 -7.58 1.52 5.50
N GLU A 10 -8.49 2.50 5.57
CA GLU A 10 -8.67 3.56 4.57
C GLU A 10 -7.60 4.65 4.65
N GLU A 11 -7.22 5.10 5.85
CA GLU A 11 -6.19 6.12 6.09
C GLU A 11 -4.90 5.93 5.27
N PRO A 12 -4.23 4.76 5.29
CA PRO A 12 -3.04 4.50 4.48
C PRO A 12 -3.32 4.63 2.97
N VAL A 13 -4.51 4.25 2.52
CA VAL A 13 -4.87 4.19 1.10
C VAL A 13 -5.14 5.61 0.62
N GLN A 14 -5.86 6.39 1.42
CA GLN A 14 -6.06 7.83 1.20
C GLN A 14 -4.72 8.57 1.17
N CYS A 15 -3.83 8.31 2.13
CA CYS A 15 -2.49 8.87 2.14
C CYS A 15 -1.72 8.54 0.84
N ALA A 16 -1.74 7.27 0.40
CA ALA A 16 -1.11 6.88 -0.85
C ALA A 16 -1.70 7.61 -2.07
N MET A 17 -3.02 7.79 -2.12
CA MET A 17 -3.69 8.55 -3.18
C MET A 17 -3.31 10.04 -3.16
N GLU A 18 -3.20 10.65 -1.99
CA GLU A 18 -2.76 12.04 -1.84
C GLU A 18 -1.31 12.24 -2.27
N ILE A 19 -0.42 11.31 -1.92
CA ILE A 19 0.96 11.29 -2.39
C ILE A 19 0.97 11.19 -3.93
N ALA A 20 0.25 10.23 -4.51
CA ALA A 20 0.17 10.09 -5.96
C ALA A 20 -0.37 11.35 -6.65
N LYS A 21 -1.40 11.98 -6.07
CA LYS A 21 -1.97 13.25 -6.56
C LYS A 21 -0.96 14.38 -6.54
N THR A 22 -0.22 14.51 -5.44
CA THR A 22 0.80 15.56 -5.26
C THR A 22 1.98 15.37 -6.22
N LEU A 23 2.36 14.12 -6.49
CA LEU A 23 3.47 13.78 -7.38
C LEU A 23 3.11 13.88 -8.87
N LYS A 24 1.82 13.97 -9.23
CA LYS A 24 1.38 14.18 -10.62
C LYS A 24 2.01 15.42 -11.26
N ASN A 25 2.26 16.46 -10.48
CA ASN A 25 2.90 17.71 -10.93
C ASN A 25 4.44 17.67 -10.86
N ARG A 26 5.03 16.52 -10.54
CA ARG A 26 6.49 16.32 -10.36
C ARG A 26 6.97 15.10 -11.15
N PRO A 27 7.05 15.18 -12.50
CA PRO A 27 7.33 14.02 -13.36
C PRO A 27 8.69 13.37 -13.12
N ASN A 28 9.64 14.10 -12.53
CA ASN A 28 10.98 13.60 -12.18
C ASN A 28 10.98 12.69 -10.94
N VAL A 29 9.86 12.66 -10.19
CA VAL A 29 9.72 11.88 -8.97
C VAL A 29 8.71 10.78 -9.22
N ARG A 30 9.20 9.54 -9.32
CA ARG A 30 8.35 8.36 -9.42
C ARG A 30 8.51 7.51 -8.18
N VAL A 31 7.36 7.20 -7.57
CA VAL A 31 7.28 6.31 -6.42
C VAL A 31 6.47 5.08 -6.80
N ARG A 32 6.75 3.97 -6.12
CA ARG A 32 5.86 2.80 -6.03
C ARG A 32 5.44 2.67 -4.59
N MET A 33 4.18 2.32 -4.35
CA MET A 33 3.62 2.19 -3.01
C MET A 33 2.98 0.82 -2.85
N GLY A 34 3.17 0.22 -1.69
CA GLY A 34 2.46 -0.98 -1.26
C GLY A 34 1.67 -0.69 0.00
N VAL A 35 0.51 -1.29 0.18
CA VAL A 35 -0.33 -1.13 1.37
C VAL A 35 -0.71 -2.49 1.91
N HIS A 36 -0.51 -2.70 3.21
CA HIS A 36 -0.96 -3.91 3.87
C HIS A 36 -1.33 -3.65 5.32
N SER A 37 -2.40 -4.30 5.78
CA SER A 37 -2.82 -4.30 7.18
C SER A 37 -2.38 -5.59 7.88
N GLY A 38 -1.59 -5.48 8.95
CA GLY A 38 -1.07 -6.64 9.69
C GLY A 38 -0.34 -6.27 10.98
N PRO A 39 0.07 -7.27 11.79
CA PRO A 39 0.67 -7.03 13.10
C PRO A 39 2.03 -6.33 12.99
N VAL A 40 2.20 -5.28 13.81
CA VAL A 40 3.45 -4.53 13.98
C VAL A 40 3.63 -4.08 15.42
N ASP A 41 4.89 -3.94 15.82
CA ASP A 41 5.32 -3.48 17.13
C ASP A 41 6.04 -2.14 17.02
N GLN A 42 5.70 -1.20 17.90
CA GLN A 42 6.48 0.02 18.09
C GLN A 42 7.68 -0.28 18.98
N ILE A 43 8.88 -0.02 18.47
CA ILE A 43 10.15 -0.27 19.15
C ILE A 43 10.88 1.07 19.29
N LYS A 44 11.29 1.42 20.50
CA LYS A 44 12.23 2.54 20.69
C LYS A 44 13.64 2.06 20.38
N ASP A 45 14.34 2.76 19.50
CA ASP A 45 15.76 2.49 19.29
C ASP A 45 16.63 3.03 20.43
N VAL A 46 17.94 2.82 20.32
CA VAL A 46 18.94 3.30 21.28
C VAL A 46 19.00 4.83 21.41
N ASN A 47 18.34 5.57 20.51
CA ASN A 47 18.24 7.02 20.49
C ASN A 47 16.84 7.51 20.90
N ASP A 48 16.02 6.66 21.53
CA ASP A 48 14.63 6.94 21.92
C ASP A 48 13.69 7.31 20.75
N ARG A 49 14.08 7.02 19.51
CA ARG A 49 13.22 7.22 18.34
C ARG A 49 12.29 6.04 18.19
N ILE A 50 11.01 6.33 17.94
CA ILE A 50 10.00 5.32 17.66
C ILE A 50 10.26 4.76 16.26
N ASN A 51 10.60 3.49 16.19
CA ASN A 51 10.62 2.67 14.99
C ASN A 51 9.48 1.66 15.03
N VAL A 52 9.21 1.03 13.89
CA VAL A 52 8.21 -0.01 13.79
C VAL A 52 8.86 -1.26 13.18
N ALA A 53 8.57 -2.42 13.75
CA ALA A 53 8.96 -3.72 13.19
C ALA A 53 7.76 -4.67 13.21
N GLY A 54 7.84 -5.78 12.47
CA GLY A 54 6.81 -6.81 12.49
C GLY A 54 6.52 -7.42 11.12
N ALA A 55 5.70 -8.47 11.13
CA ALA A 55 5.33 -9.18 9.92
C ALA A 55 4.58 -8.27 8.92
N GLY A 56 3.76 -7.34 9.42
CA GLY A 56 3.00 -6.40 8.59
C GLY A 56 3.90 -5.56 7.67
N ILE A 57 5.06 -5.09 8.17
CA ILE A 57 6.03 -4.32 7.36
C ILE A 57 6.61 -5.17 6.23
N ASN A 58 6.98 -6.40 6.54
CA ASN A 58 7.57 -7.31 5.55
C ASN A 58 6.57 -7.67 4.44
N ILE A 59 5.29 -7.83 4.77
CA ILE A 59 4.24 -8.08 3.78
C ILE A 59 3.95 -6.83 2.97
N ALA A 60 3.84 -5.65 3.59
CA ALA A 60 3.65 -4.40 2.88
C ALA A 60 4.77 -4.15 1.85
N GLN A 61 6.02 -4.44 2.23
CA GLN A 61 7.17 -4.32 1.32
C GLN A 61 7.07 -5.29 0.15
N ARG A 62 6.53 -6.50 0.39
CA ARG A 62 6.29 -7.48 -0.68
C ARG A 62 5.17 -7.01 -1.62
N VAL A 63 4.08 -6.46 -1.09
CA VAL A 63 3.04 -5.81 -1.90
C VAL A 63 3.66 -4.74 -2.80
N MET A 64 4.45 -3.82 -2.23
CA MET A 64 5.15 -2.77 -2.99
C MET A 64 6.06 -3.35 -4.07
N SER A 65 6.82 -4.41 -3.75
CA SER A 65 7.78 -5.04 -4.67
C SER A 65 7.16 -5.67 -5.91
N CYS A 66 5.83 -5.90 -5.90
CA CYS A 66 5.11 -6.43 -7.05
C CYS A 66 4.76 -5.34 -8.08
N GLY A 67 4.94 -4.07 -7.73
CA GLY A 67 4.53 -2.94 -8.55
C GLY A 67 5.70 -2.21 -9.20
N ASP A 68 5.44 -1.69 -10.40
CA ASP A 68 6.33 -0.74 -11.07
C ASP A 68 6.11 0.69 -10.58
N ALA A 69 6.90 1.63 -11.09
CA ALA A 69 6.71 3.06 -10.86
C ALA A 69 5.26 3.52 -11.12
N GLY A 70 4.73 4.33 -10.21
CA GLY A 70 3.37 4.88 -10.27
C GLY A 70 2.27 3.95 -9.74
N HIS A 71 2.59 2.69 -9.40
CA HIS A 71 1.61 1.80 -8.81
C HIS A 71 1.33 2.12 -7.34
N ILE A 72 0.06 1.96 -6.98
CA ILE A 72 -0.41 1.81 -5.61
C ILE A 72 -0.96 0.40 -5.53
N LEU A 73 -0.20 -0.52 -4.93
CA LEU A 73 -0.65 -1.88 -4.74
C LEU A 73 -1.13 -2.07 -3.31
N VAL A 74 -2.23 -2.79 -3.13
CA VAL A 74 -2.77 -3.14 -1.82
C VAL A 74 -2.84 -4.66 -1.70
N SER A 75 -2.61 -5.19 -0.50
CA SER A 75 -2.88 -6.62 -0.26
C SER A 75 -4.38 -6.91 -0.36
N LYS A 76 -4.74 -8.12 -0.81
CA LYS A 76 -6.14 -8.56 -0.91
C LYS A 76 -6.94 -8.34 0.37
N ARG A 77 -6.35 -8.60 1.54
CA ARG A 77 -6.94 -8.29 2.85
C ARG A 77 -7.43 -6.84 2.96
N VAL A 78 -6.57 -5.87 2.63
CA VAL A 78 -6.93 -4.44 2.67
C VAL A 78 -7.97 -4.14 1.60
N ALA A 79 -7.85 -4.71 0.40
CA ALA A 79 -8.84 -4.51 -0.66
C ALA A 79 -10.23 -5.00 -0.26
N ASP A 80 -10.32 -6.15 0.42
CA ASP A 80 -11.58 -6.74 0.85
C ASP A 80 -12.26 -5.91 1.96
N ASP A 81 -11.46 -5.35 2.88
CA ASP A 81 -11.92 -4.38 3.89
C ASP A 81 -12.47 -3.11 3.21
N LEU A 82 -11.72 -2.52 2.27
CA LEU A 82 -12.13 -1.31 1.53
C LEU A 82 -13.38 -1.55 0.67
N ALA A 83 -13.49 -2.72 0.04
CA ALA A 83 -14.57 -3.06 -0.88
C ALA A 83 -15.95 -3.12 -0.20
N GLN A 84 -16.01 -3.14 1.13
CA GLN A 84 -17.26 -3.00 1.87
C GLN A 84 -17.94 -1.65 1.63
N ASP A 85 -17.16 -0.60 1.33
CA ASP A 85 -17.67 0.68 0.87
C ASP A 85 -17.63 0.76 -0.67
N ARG A 86 -18.79 1.06 -1.25
CA ARG A 86 -18.99 1.17 -2.71
C ARG A 86 -18.12 2.24 -3.36
N LEU A 87 -17.61 3.20 -2.59
CA LEU A 87 -16.68 4.23 -3.09
C LEU A 87 -15.36 3.63 -3.56
N TRP A 88 -14.90 2.54 -2.96
CA TRP A 88 -13.60 1.94 -3.27
C TRP A 88 -13.64 0.92 -4.39
N GLN A 89 -14.76 0.19 -4.54
CA GLN A 89 -14.88 -0.91 -5.51
C GLN A 89 -14.44 -0.55 -6.93
N PRO A 90 -14.79 0.64 -7.50
CA PRO A 90 -14.38 1.00 -8.86
C PRO A 90 -12.86 1.23 -9.02
N LEU A 91 -12.14 1.39 -7.92
CA LEU A 91 -10.71 1.69 -7.88
C LEU A 91 -9.85 0.45 -7.68
N LEU A 92 -10.46 -0.67 -7.27
CA LEU A 92 -9.78 -1.90 -6.87
C LEU A 92 -9.78 -2.90 -8.03
N HIS A 93 -8.60 -3.13 -8.60
CA HIS A 93 -8.42 -4.02 -9.75
C HIS A 93 -7.55 -5.22 -9.36
N ASP A 94 -8.15 -6.40 -9.26
CA ASP A 94 -7.46 -7.62 -8.85
C ASP A 94 -6.37 -8.01 -9.85
N LEU A 95 -5.17 -8.34 -9.35
CA LEU A 95 -4.03 -8.81 -10.13
C LEU A 95 -3.74 -10.31 -9.89
N GLY A 96 -4.41 -10.94 -8.92
CA GLY A 96 -4.17 -12.33 -8.53
C GLY A 96 -3.16 -12.49 -7.39
N GLU A 97 -2.67 -13.71 -7.22
CA GLU A 97 -1.83 -14.09 -6.08
C GLU A 97 -0.35 -14.19 -6.48
N VAL A 98 0.54 -13.77 -5.57
CA VAL A 98 1.98 -14.01 -5.69
C VAL A 98 2.45 -14.93 -4.57
N GLU A 99 3.32 -15.88 -4.89
CA GLU A 99 4.00 -16.66 -3.87
C GLU A 99 5.03 -15.79 -3.15
N VAL A 100 4.97 -15.82 -1.82
CA VAL A 100 5.90 -15.14 -0.94
C VAL A 100 6.81 -16.17 -0.27
N LYS A 101 7.97 -15.73 0.26
CA LYS A 101 8.89 -16.61 1.03
C LYS A 101 8.11 -17.53 1.98
N HIS A 102 8.49 -18.80 1.99
CA HIS A 102 7.87 -19.91 2.72
C HIS A 102 6.56 -20.46 2.11
N GLY A 103 6.29 -20.17 0.83
CA GLY A 103 5.18 -20.79 0.09
C GLY A 103 3.80 -20.24 0.39
N ALA A 104 3.70 -19.23 1.25
CA ALA A 104 2.44 -18.53 1.46
C ALA A 104 2.06 -17.73 0.19
N LYS A 105 0.77 -17.63 -0.08
CA LYS A 105 0.24 -16.82 -1.18
C LYS A 105 -0.22 -15.47 -0.68
N LEU A 106 0.07 -14.42 -1.43
CA LEU A 106 -0.33 -13.05 -1.14
C LEU A 106 -1.14 -12.52 -2.32
N GLY A 107 -2.44 -12.32 -2.14
CA GLY A 107 -3.28 -11.66 -3.13
C GLY A 107 -2.90 -10.18 -3.26
N ILE A 108 -2.81 -9.70 -4.50
CA ILE A 108 -2.40 -8.34 -4.85
C ILE A 108 -3.52 -7.68 -5.65
N VAL A 109 -3.85 -6.46 -5.27
CA VAL A 109 -4.85 -5.63 -5.95
C VAL A 109 -4.21 -4.31 -6.32
N ASN A 110 -4.42 -3.87 -7.56
CA ASN A 110 -3.97 -2.57 -8.05
C ASN A 110 -5.04 -1.51 -7.75
N LEU A 111 -4.66 -0.45 -7.05
CA LEU A 111 -5.53 0.69 -6.77
C LEU A 111 -5.23 1.82 -7.76
N TYR A 112 -6.20 2.16 -8.62
CA TYR A 112 -6.08 3.31 -9.50
C TYR A 112 -7.42 3.91 -9.88
N SER A 113 -7.38 5.12 -10.43
CA SER A 113 -8.52 5.78 -11.07
C SER A 113 -8.09 6.29 -12.46
N SER A 114 -8.98 7.00 -13.16
CA SER A 114 -8.61 7.75 -14.37
C SER A 114 -7.56 8.83 -14.11
N GLU A 115 -7.41 9.30 -12.87
CA GLU A 115 -6.56 10.44 -12.53
C GLU A 115 -5.35 10.11 -11.67
N LEU A 116 -5.33 8.94 -11.02
CA LEU A 116 -4.35 8.52 -10.01
C LEU A 116 -3.91 7.08 -10.22
N GLY A 117 -2.68 6.78 -9.83
CA GLY A 117 -2.10 5.44 -9.94
C GLY A 117 -1.66 5.10 -11.36
N ASN A 118 -1.27 3.84 -11.55
CA ASN A 118 -0.86 3.30 -12.83
C ASN A 118 -1.76 2.11 -13.17
N SER A 119 -2.54 2.23 -14.25
CA SER A 119 -3.48 1.21 -14.70
C SER A 119 -2.84 0.09 -15.54
N ARG A 120 -1.59 0.25 -15.95
CA ARG A 120 -0.88 -0.78 -16.71
C ARG A 120 -0.57 -1.95 -15.76
N PRO A 121 -0.83 -3.20 -16.13
CA PRO A 121 -0.43 -4.33 -15.30
C PRO A 121 1.07 -4.28 -14.99
N PRO A 122 1.50 -4.51 -13.73
CA PRO A 122 2.92 -4.54 -13.41
C PRO A 122 3.64 -5.64 -14.19
N GLN A 123 4.92 -5.45 -14.51
CA GLN A 123 5.70 -6.40 -15.32
C GLN A 123 5.68 -7.83 -14.73
N LYS A 124 5.61 -7.96 -13.40
CA LYS A 124 5.53 -9.24 -12.70
C LYS A 124 4.26 -10.05 -13.02
N PHE A 125 3.17 -9.37 -13.40
CA PHE A 125 1.89 -9.99 -13.75
C PHE A 125 1.62 -9.99 -15.26
N ALA A 126 2.45 -9.28 -16.04
CA ALA A 126 2.28 -9.18 -17.49
C ALA A 126 2.54 -10.52 -18.24
N SER A 127 3.10 -11.52 -17.57
CA SER A 127 3.44 -12.84 -18.14
C SER A 127 2.36 -13.90 -17.99
N GLU A 128 1.21 -13.59 -17.41
CA GLU A 128 0.07 -14.51 -17.36
C GLU A 128 -1.13 -13.88 -18.07
N ILE A 129 -1.32 -14.23 -19.34
CA ILE A 129 -2.67 -14.31 -19.92
C ILE A 129 -3.07 -15.77 -19.79
N PRO A 130 -3.80 -16.18 -18.75
CA PRO A 130 -4.40 -17.51 -18.73
C PRO A 130 -5.69 -17.45 -19.55
N THR A 131 -5.69 -18.24 -20.62
CA THR A 131 -6.90 -18.73 -21.27
C THR A 131 -7.91 -19.23 -20.22
N PHE A 132 -9.14 -18.77 -20.35
CA PHE A 132 -10.23 -19.04 -19.43
C PHE A 132 -10.78 -20.46 -19.66
N ASP A 133 -10.55 -21.37 -18.70
CA ASP A 133 -11.29 -22.62 -18.57
C ASP A 133 -11.61 -22.93 -17.10
N GLY A 134 -12.87 -22.67 -16.71
CA GLY A 134 -13.72 -23.56 -15.90
C GLY A 134 -13.41 -23.91 -14.43
N LYS A 135 -14.26 -23.35 -13.55
CA LYS A 135 -14.95 -23.94 -12.36
C LYS A 135 -14.13 -24.47 -11.15
N ALA A 136 -14.41 -23.95 -9.95
CA ALA A 136 -15.34 -24.54 -8.97
C ALA A 136 -15.32 -23.81 -7.61
N GLU A 137 -16.49 -23.69 -7.00
CA GLU A 137 -16.83 -23.12 -5.69
C GLU A 137 -16.30 -23.96 -4.51
N ARG A 138 -16.11 -23.33 -3.34
CA ARG A 138 -16.58 -23.83 -2.02
C ARG A 138 -16.39 -22.83 -0.88
N GLU A 139 -17.38 -22.86 0.00
CA GLU A 139 -17.67 -21.98 1.15
C GLU A 139 -17.01 -22.47 2.46
N HIS A 140 -16.73 -21.55 3.38
CA HIS A 140 -16.91 -21.74 4.84
C HIS A 140 -16.96 -20.40 5.61
N GLU A 141 -18.03 -20.22 6.37
CA GLU A 141 -18.22 -19.31 7.53
C GLU A 141 -17.25 -19.76 8.67
N ASP A 142 -16.82 -19.00 9.68
CA ASP A 142 -17.42 -17.91 10.48
C ASP A 142 -16.30 -17.37 11.41
N ALA A 143 -16.29 -16.08 11.79
CA ALA A 143 -15.81 -15.55 13.10
C ALA A 143 -15.65 -14.01 13.11
N ASP A 144 -16.67 -13.37 13.70
CA ASP A 144 -16.68 -12.31 14.73
C ASP A 144 -15.50 -11.29 14.89
N THR A 145 -15.85 -10.04 15.18
CA THR A 145 -15.14 -8.77 14.85
C THR A 145 -14.28 -8.18 15.99
N PRO A 146 -13.71 -6.95 15.84
CA PRO A 146 -12.35 -6.57 15.43
C PRO A 146 -11.37 -6.48 16.64
N GLU A 147 -10.12 -6.00 16.55
CA GLU A 147 -9.77 -4.61 16.89
C GLU A 147 -8.28 -4.35 16.64
N LYS A 148 -7.99 -3.18 16.03
CA LYS A 148 -6.67 -2.61 15.70
C LYS A 148 -5.98 -3.22 14.46
N SER A 149 -6.48 -2.79 13.29
CA SER A 149 -5.84 -3.03 12.00
C SER A 149 -4.78 -1.95 11.74
N ILE A 150 -3.52 -2.36 11.63
CA ILE A 150 -2.39 -1.45 11.39
C ILE A 150 -1.97 -1.57 9.95
N ALA A 151 -2.09 -0.49 9.19
CA ALA A 151 -1.73 -0.48 7.80
C ALA A 151 -0.40 0.25 7.55
N VAL A 152 0.43 -0.37 6.70
CA VAL A 152 1.80 0.05 6.46
C VAL A 152 1.98 0.40 4.99
N LEU A 153 2.53 1.58 4.74
CA LEU A 153 2.90 2.10 3.42
C LEU A 153 4.42 2.18 3.25
N PRO A 154 5.09 1.17 2.71
CA PRO A 154 6.41 1.35 2.14
C PRO A 154 6.34 2.10 0.82
N PHE A 155 7.29 3.02 0.65
CA PHE A 155 7.56 3.64 -0.64
C PHE A 155 9.07 3.73 -0.89
N GLU A 156 9.44 3.74 -2.17
CA GLU A 156 10.81 3.91 -2.63
C GLU A 156 10.85 4.90 -3.80
N SER A 157 11.86 5.77 -3.81
CA SER A 157 12.10 6.73 -4.89
C SER A 157 12.93 6.07 -6.00
N MET A 158 12.43 6.10 -7.23
CA MET A 158 13.11 5.52 -8.40
C MET A 158 13.74 6.60 -9.32
N SER A 159 14.16 7.72 -8.73
CA SER A 159 14.91 8.78 -9.41
C SER A 159 16.39 8.39 -9.56
N ALA A 160 16.98 8.61 -10.74
CA ALA A 160 18.40 8.36 -11.02
C ALA A 160 19.30 9.58 -10.73
N ASP A 161 18.82 10.59 -10.01
CA ASP A 161 19.52 11.86 -9.82
C ASP A 161 20.33 11.88 -8.50
N PRO A 162 21.68 11.99 -8.54
CA PRO A 162 22.54 11.95 -7.35
C PRO A 162 22.45 13.19 -6.44
N ASN A 163 21.71 14.24 -6.82
CA ASN A 163 21.48 15.45 -6.01
C ASN A 163 20.26 15.39 -5.06
N ASN A 164 19.72 14.20 -4.80
CA ASN A 164 18.44 14.03 -4.09
C ASN A 164 18.48 14.15 -2.56
N THR A 165 19.52 14.74 -1.96
CA THR A 165 19.62 14.92 -0.50
C THR A 165 18.55 15.85 0.10
N PHE A 166 17.79 16.58 -0.73
CA PHE A 166 16.63 17.39 -0.29
C PHE A 166 15.32 16.59 -0.12
N PHE A 167 15.29 15.30 -0.48
CA PHE A 167 14.05 14.51 -0.40
C PHE A 167 13.69 14.07 1.01
N ALA A 168 14.65 13.93 1.91
CA ALA A 168 14.35 13.58 3.30
C ALA A 168 13.57 14.71 4.00
N ASP A 169 13.91 15.97 3.71
CA ASP A 169 13.20 17.13 4.27
C ASP A 169 11.83 17.30 3.62
N ALA A 170 11.70 17.24 2.28
CA ALA A 170 10.40 17.37 1.62
C ALA A 170 9.45 16.18 1.89
N GLN A 171 9.96 14.97 2.12
CA GLN A 171 9.16 13.82 2.55
C GLN A 171 8.79 13.90 4.03
N SER A 172 9.66 14.48 4.87
CA SER A 172 9.32 14.77 6.26
C SER A 172 8.30 15.89 6.36
N ASP A 173 8.34 16.88 5.46
CA ASP A 173 7.41 18.02 5.43
C ASP A 173 6.05 17.64 4.83
N VAL A 174 6.03 16.83 3.76
CA VAL A 174 4.77 16.25 3.23
C VAL A 174 4.22 15.19 4.18
N GLY A 175 5.09 14.36 4.78
CA GLY A 175 4.73 13.41 5.81
C GLY A 175 4.12 14.08 7.03
N HIS A 176 4.77 15.12 7.59
CA HIS A 176 4.21 15.92 8.68
C HIS A 176 2.95 16.67 8.25
N ALA A 177 2.91 17.28 7.06
CA ALA A 177 1.71 18.01 6.61
C ALA A 177 0.50 17.09 6.38
N VAL A 178 0.71 15.86 5.93
CA VAL A 178 -0.33 14.84 5.80
C VAL A 178 -0.71 14.29 7.18
N GLN A 179 0.27 14.02 8.05
CA GLN A 179 0.05 13.54 9.42
C GLN A 179 -0.72 14.58 10.27
N ASP A 180 -0.36 15.86 10.19
CA ASP A 180 -1.01 16.97 10.88
C ASP A 180 -2.42 17.23 10.32
N ARG A 181 -2.65 17.07 9.01
CA ARG A 181 -4.01 17.15 8.42
C ARG A 181 -4.89 15.98 8.83
N CYS A 182 -4.37 14.76 8.87
CA CYS A 182 -5.11 13.60 9.35
C CYS A 182 -5.50 13.76 10.83
N GLN A 183 -4.61 14.28 11.68
CA GLN A 183 -4.92 14.55 13.09
C GLN A 183 -5.95 15.69 13.29
N ALA A 184 -5.94 16.70 12.42
CA ALA A 184 -6.88 17.83 12.51
C ALA A 184 -8.31 17.51 12.03
N GLN A 185 -8.53 16.42 11.30
CA GLN A 185 -9.86 15.97 10.86
C GLN A 185 -10.54 15.00 11.83
N SER A 186 -9.89 14.66 12.94
CA SER A 186 -10.40 13.76 14.00
C SER A 186 -10.82 14.49 15.28
N ALA A 187 -11.03 15.81 15.23
CA ALA A 187 -11.50 16.64 16.34
C ALA A 187 -12.91 17.18 16.12
#